data_AF-A0A6I9NID3-F1
#
_entry.id   AF-A0A6I9NID3-F1
#
_cell.length_a   1.000
_cell.length_b   1.000
_cell.length_c   1.000
_cell.angle_alpha   90.00
_cell.angle_beta   90.00
_cell.angle_gamma   90.00
#
_symmetry.space_group_name_H-M   'P 1'
#
loop_
_entity.id
_entity.type
_entity.pdbx_description
1 polymer ?
#
loop_
_entity_poly.entity_id
_entity_poly.type
_entity_poly.pdbx_seq_one_letter_code
_entity_poly.pdbx_strand_id
1 'polypeptide(L)'
;MAEFGERNGREAEEHDGTQIRDVLEPVCGTGDPTVTVPRGLRCSNPERRKKLVLHVDLNNTILVSDSVIAQGTVAALEHFLSTVTWGRMSKGKWEWLSGSPSLHPPCDGAVSYHSHFGRTAGFSSNVGRRFRGILEEHLNLLRWPEGTKGDKELSVKGEGGHLYHWILPSFFQLLTDLVQEGQEFAIVFRSFGNDLPRVLSAVSRALTEGAHPLFPDLPKLK
;
A
#
# COMPACT_ATOMS: atom_id res chain seq x y z
N MET A 1 10.59 47.17 44.51
CA MET A 1 10.57 45.88 45.23
C MET A 1 10.18 44.83 44.20
N ALA A 2 11.15 44.28 43.47
CA ALA A 2 12.05 43.16 43.86
C ALA A 2 11.28 41.83 43.65
N GLU A 3 11.72 40.83 42.86
CA GLU A 3 13.06 40.48 42.38
C GLU A 3 13.07 39.82 40.99
N PHE A 4 14.17 40.08 40.28
CA PHE A 4 14.74 39.30 39.19
C PHE A 4 15.64 38.22 39.80
N GLY A 5 15.68 37.03 39.21
CA GLY A 5 16.74 36.03 39.41
C GLY A 5 16.30 34.68 38.86
N GLU A 6 17.11 33.85 38.20
CA GLU A 6 18.50 33.91 37.77
C GLU A 6 18.64 32.85 36.67
N ARG A 7 19.60 33.09 35.77
CA ARG A 7 20.01 32.20 34.68
C ARG A 7 21.41 31.72 35.03
N ASN A 8 21.65 30.41 35.12
CA ASN A 8 22.94 29.69 35.08
C ASN A 8 22.62 28.19 35.22
N GLY A 9 23.34 27.21 34.68
CA GLY A 9 24.52 27.10 33.82
C GLY A 9 24.47 25.70 33.17
N ARG A 10 24.83 25.57 31.89
CA ARG A 10 25.99 24.78 31.41
C ARG A 10 26.50 23.71 32.38
N GLU A 11 26.45 22.45 31.95
CA GLU A 11 27.63 21.58 31.95
C GLU A 11 27.45 20.47 30.90
N ALA A 12 28.46 20.37 30.05
CA ALA A 12 28.72 19.28 29.13
C ALA A 12 29.87 18.48 29.75
N GLU A 13 29.80 17.16 29.74
CA GLU A 13 30.99 16.32 29.89
C GLU A 13 30.97 15.24 28.82
N GLU A 14 31.93 15.41 27.93
CA GLU A 14 32.40 14.48 26.92
C GLU A 14 33.59 13.72 27.54
N HIS A 15 33.63 12.40 27.32
CA HIS A 15 34.77 11.48 27.25
C HIS A 15 36.11 11.82 27.94
N ASP A 16 36.66 10.88 28.73
CA ASP A 16 37.59 9.82 28.25
C ASP A 16 38.49 9.28 29.39
N GLY A 17 38.93 8.03 29.22
CA GLY A 17 40.28 7.62 29.63
C GLY A 17 40.37 6.63 30.79
N THR A 18 40.65 5.37 30.49
CA THR A 18 41.98 4.76 30.72
C THR A 18 42.03 3.30 30.24
N GLN A 19 42.67 3.13 29.07
CA GLN A 19 43.74 2.18 28.70
C GLN A 19 43.54 0.66 28.99
N ILE A 20 43.91 -0.27 28.11
CA ILE A 20 45.30 -0.62 27.73
C ILE A 20 45.27 -1.68 26.59
N ARG A 21 46.19 -1.51 25.61
CA ARG A 21 46.79 -2.50 24.64
C ARG A 21 45.93 -2.97 23.45
N ASP A 22 46.42 -3.03 22.20
CA ASP A 22 47.78 -3.01 21.66
C ASP A 22 47.82 -2.26 20.32
N VAL A 23 48.95 -1.55 20.11
CA VAL A 23 49.36 -0.90 18.87
C VAL A 23 49.65 -1.96 17.81
N LEU A 24 49.34 -1.69 16.54
CA LEU A 24 50.19 -1.96 15.36
C LEU A 24 49.50 -1.40 14.08
N GLU A 25 50.02 -0.27 13.60
CA GLU A 25 49.84 0.20 12.21
C GLU A 25 50.54 -0.78 11.23
N PRO A 26 50.02 -0.98 10.01
CA PRO A 26 50.86 -1.42 8.91
C PRO A 26 50.87 -0.42 7.75
N VAL A 27 52.07 0.11 7.52
CA VAL A 27 52.57 0.70 6.28
C VAL A 27 52.36 -0.27 5.12
N CYS A 28 51.86 0.25 3.98
CA CYS A 28 51.76 -0.44 2.70
C CYS A 28 53.13 -0.94 2.21
N GLY A 29 53.31 -2.25 2.18
CA GLY A 29 54.36 -2.96 1.46
C GLY A 29 53.79 -3.71 0.25
N THR A 30 54.48 -3.60 -0.87
CA THR A 30 54.14 -4.07 -2.21
C THR A 30 54.19 -5.60 -2.39
N GLY A 31 53.14 -6.14 -3.01
CA GLY A 31 53.18 -7.27 -3.96
C GLY A 31 52.89 -8.68 -3.44
N ASP A 32 51.65 -9.17 -3.63
CA ASP A 32 51.32 -10.37 -4.46
C ASP A 32 49.77 -10.56 -4.53
N PRO A 33 49.18 -11.10 -5.61
CA PRO A 33 47.80 -10.88 -6.00
C PRO A 33 46.84 -11.98 -5.51
N THR A 34 46.63 -12.14 -4.21
CA THR A 34 45.66 -13.14 -3.73
C THR A 34 45.03 -12.79 -2.39
N VAL A 35 44.22 -11.73 -2.32
CA VAL A 35 43.14 -11.66 -1.32
C VAL A 35 41.94 -10.95 -1.96
N THR A 36 41.18 -11.72 -2.73
CA THR A 36 39.83 -11.33 -3.14
C THR A 36 38.95 -11.36 -1.89
N VAL A 37 38.57 -10.18 -1.39
CA VAL A 37 37.47 -10.05 -0.41
C VAL A 37 36.28 -10.83 -0.97
N PRO A 38 35.64 -11.76 -0.23
CA PRO A 38 34.44 -12.39 -0.71
C PRO A 38 33.34 -11.34 -0.80
N ARG A 39 33.20 -10.70 -1.97
CA ARG A 39 31.89 -10.27 -2.46
C ARG A 39 31.05 -11.53 -2.38
N GLY A 40 30.16 -11.58 -1.39
CA GLY A 40 29.38 -12.76 -1.05
C GLY A 40 28.96 -13.46 -2.33
N LEU A 41 29.55 -14.65 -2.53
CA LEU A 41 29.24 -15.53 -3.64
C LEU A 41 27.72 -15.72 -3.61
N ARG A 42 27.01 -15.04 -4.50
CA ARG A 42 25.76 -15.58 -5.02
C ARG A 42 26.14 -16.82 -5.82
N CYS A 43 26.43 -17.90 -5.10
CA CYS A 43 26.05 -19.22 -5.57
C CYS A 43 24.52 -19.21 -5.54
N SER A 44 23.91 -18.60 -6.56
CA SER A 44 22.54 -18.93 -6.91
C SER A 44 22.59 -20.37 -7.40
N ASN A 45 22.48 -21.30 -6.46
CA ASN A 45 22.01 -22.63 -6.79
C ASN A 45 20.68 -22.40 -7.53
N PRO A 46 20.50 -22.88 -8.78
CA PRO A 46 19.24 -22.71 -9.50
C PRO A 46 18.06 -23.44 -8.83
N GLU A 47 18.32 -24.17 -7.74
CA GLU A 47 17.46 -25.23 -7.23
C GLU A 47 16.46 -24.84 -6.13
N ARG A 48 16.55 -23.68 -5.46
CA ARG A 48 15.48 -23.24 -4.52
C ARG A 48 15.34 -21.72 -4.47
N ARG A 49 14.36 -21.18 -5.20
CA ARG A 49 13.87 -19.81 -4.95
C ARG A 49 13.41 -19.73 -3.49
N LYS A 50 13.79 -18.65 -2.79
CA LYS A 50 13.32 -18.44 -1.42
C LYS A 50 11.81 -18.28 -1.43
N LYS A 51 11.13 -18.85 -0.43
CA LYS A 51 9.69 -18.66 -0.24
C LYS A 51 9.37 -17.17 -0.11
N LEU A 52 8.43 -16.68 -0.92
CA LEU A 52 7.93 -15.32 -0.82
C LEU A 52 6.84 -15.24 0.25
N VAL A 53 6.95 -14.29 1.19
CA VAL A 53 5.89 -14.03 2.17
C VAL A 53 5.36 -12.62 1.93
N LEU A 54 4.12 -12.52 1.46
CA LEU A 54 3.45 -11.24 1.19
C LEU A 54 2.52 -10.88 2.33
N HIS A 55 2.84 -9.77 3.01
CA HIS A 55 1.93 -9.16 3.97
C HIS A 55 1.01 -8.20 3.24
N VAL A 56 -0.28 -8.51 3.20
CA VAL A 56 -1.29 -7.76 2.44
C VAL A 56 -2.22 -7.09 3.44
N ASP A 57 -2.21 -5.76 3.46
CA ASP A 57 -3.25 -5.00 4.14
C ASP A 57 -4.59 -5.13 3.40
N LEU A 58 -5.73 -5.02 4.09
CA LEU A 58 -7.04 -5.15 3.44
C LEU A 58 -7.51 -3.83 2.80
N ASN A 59 -7.67 -2.79 3.61
CA ASN A 59 -8.35 -1.56 3.21
C ASN A 59 -7.46 -0.76 2.23
N ASN A 60 -8.06 -0.22 1.17
CA ASN A 60 -7.36 0.50 0.10
C ASN A 60 -6.27 -0.30 -0.63
N THR A 61 -6.13 -1.61 -0.36
CA THR A 61 -5.13 -2.49 -1.00
C THR A 61 -5.82 -3.59 -1.80
N ILE A 62 -6.67 -4.40 -1.17
CA ILE A 62 -7.48 -5.41 -1.86
C ILE A 62 -8.98 -5.20 -1.71
N LEU A 63 -9.40 -4.34 -0.79
CA LEU A 63 -10.79 -3.93 -0.60
C LEU A 63 -10.94 -2.44 -0.94
N VAL A 64 -11.95 -2.12 -1.75
CA VAL A 64 -12.40 -0.74 -2.00
C VAL A 64 -13.66 -0.51 -1.17
N SER A 65 -13.52 -0.57 0.14
CA SER A 65 -14.56 -0.34 1.16
C SER A 65 -13.89 -0.28 2.53
N ASP A 66 -14.58 0.27 3.53
CA ASP A 66 -14.10 0.22 4.92
C ASP A 66 -15.27 -0.07 5.87
N SER A 67 -15.25 -1.23 6.53
CA SER A 67 -16.32 -1.63 7.45
C SER A 67 -16.32 -0.84 8.77
N VAL A 68 -15.15 -0.37 9.23
CA VAL A 68 -15.00 0.33 10.50
C VAL A 68 -15.67 1.70 10.45
N ILE A 69 -15.51 2.39 9.32
CA ILE A 69 -16.14 3.71 9.08
C ILE A 69 -17.36 3.63 8.16
N ALA A 70 -17.94 2.44 7.99
CA ALA A 70 -19.14 2.16 7.21
C ALA A 70 -19.14 2.78 5.80
N GLN A 71 -18.03 2.64 5.10
CA GLN A 71 -17.79 3.22 3.78
C GLN A 71 -17.96 2.17 2.68
N GLY A 72 -18.97 2.37 1.82
CA GLY A 72 -19.19 1.54 0.64
C GLY A 72 -18.22 1.85 -0.50
N THR A 73 -18.37 1.13 -1.62
CA THR A 73 -17.40 1.14 -2.72
C THR A 73 -17.23 2.50 -3.38
N VAL A 74 -18.34 3.20 -3.64
CA VAL A 74 -18.27 4.50 -4.29
C VAL A 74 -17.63 5.51 -3.35
N ALA A 75 -18.08 5.53 -2.09
CA ALA A 75 -17.51 6.44 -1.11
C ALA A 75 -16.02 6.16 -0.84
N ALA A 76 -15.60 4.89 -0.81
CA ALA A 76 -14.20 4.48 -0.58
C ALA A 76 -13.30 4.98 -1.71
N LEU A 77 -13.72 4.80 -2.96
CA LEU A 77 -12.96 5.27 -4.11
C LEU A 77 -12.91 6.81 -4.19
N GLU A 78 -14.02 7.49 -3.91
CA GLU A 78 -14.05 8.96 -3.77
C GLU A 78 -13.06 9.47 -2.71
N HIS A 79 -13.01 8.80 -1.57
CA HIS A 79 -12.06 9.12 -0.50
C HIS A 79 -10.63 8.87 -0.95
N PHE A 80 -10.33 7.71 -1.53
CA PHE A 80 -9.00 7.39 -2.05
C PHE A 80 -8.54 8.44 -3.08
N LEU A 81 -9.39 8.83 -4.03
CA LEU A 81 -9.06 9.89 -4.98
C LEU A 81 -8.67 11.21 -4.31
N SER A 82 -9.33 11.58 -3.21
CA SER A 82 -8.97 12.80 -2.47
C SER A 82 -7.59 12.72 -1.81
N THR A 83 -7.05 11.52 -1.53
CA THR A 83 -5.72 11.34 -0.94
C THR A 83 -4.59 11.33 -1.97
N VAL A 84 -4.90 11.00 -3.23
CA VAL A 84 -3.93 10.92 -4.34
C VAL A 84 -4.06 12.06 -5.36
N THR A 85 -4.81 13.11 -5.03
CA THR A 85 -4.95 14.31 -5.87
C THR A 85 -4.36 15.52 -5.16
N TRP A 86 -3.54 16.28 -5.89
CA TRP A 86 -2.60 17.23 -5.31
C TRP A 86 -2.91 18.67 -5.67
N GLY A 87 -2.73 19.56 -4.70
CA GLY A 87 -2.89 20.99 -4.88
C GLY A 87 -2.07 21.79 -3.88
N ARG A 88 -2.31 23.10 -3.86
CA ARG A 88 -1.74 24.03 -2.89
C ARG A 88 -2.68 25.20 -2.65
N MET A 89 -2.51 25.86 -1.51
CA MET A 89 -3.16 27.15 -1.27
C MET A 89 -2.34 28.27 -1.90
N SER A 90 -2.99 29.08 -2.73
CA SER A 90 -2.42 30.24 -3.40
C SER A 90 -3.39 31.40 -3.26
N LYS A 91 -2.94 32.49 -2.63
CA LYS A 91 -3.77 33.70 -2.38
C LYS A 91 -5.13 33.38 -1.74
N GLY A 92 -5.16 32.44 -0.80
CA GLY A 92 -6.38 32.02 -0.09
C GLY A 92 -7.32 31.12 -0.90
N LYS A 93 -6.92 30.63 -2.07
CA LYS A 93 -7.69 29.70 -2.90
C LYS A 93 -6.93 28.41 -3.16
N TRP A 94 -7.66 27.32 -3.30
CA TRP A 94 -7.09 26.04 -3.69
C TRP A 94 -6.78 26.02 -5.18
N GLU A 95 -5.55 25.69 -5.53
CA GLU A 95 -5.08 25.47 -6.90
C GLU A 95 -4.67 24.02 -7.07
N TRP A 96 -5.26 23.34 -8.06
CA TRP A 96 -4.89 21.98 -8.45
C TRP A 96 -3.56 21.99 -9.20
N LEU A 97 -2.62 21.13 -8.77
CA LEU A 97 -1.31 21.01 -9.41
C LEU A 97 -1.30 20.03 -10.59
N SER A 98 -2.26 19.09 -10.62
CA SER A 98 -2.38 18.08 -11.66
C SER A 98 -3.86 17.81 -12.01
N GLY A 99 -4.09 17.39 -13.25
CA GLY A 99 -5.37 16.81 -13.70
C GLY A 99 -5.46 15.30 -13.46
N SER A 100 -4.34 14.66 -13.12
CA SER A 100 -4.24 13.21 -12.91
C SER A 100 -3.80 12.90 -11.47
N PRO A 101 -4.36 11.83 -10.85
CA PRO A 101 -3.94 11.38 -9.54
C PRO A 101 -2.54 10.78 -9.60
N SER A 102 -1.86 10.78 -8.45
CA SER A 102 -0.55 10.14 -8.28
C SER A 102 -0.36 9.74 -6.83
N LEU A 103 0.33 8.61 -6.60
CA LEU A 103 0.60 8.11 -5.25
C LEU A 103 1.56 9.01 -4.46
N HIS A 104 2.37 9.79 -5.17
CA HIS A 104 3.38 10.68 -4.58
C HIS A 104 3.10 12.12 -4.99
N PRO A 105 3.46 13.10 -4.14
CA PRO A 105 3.34 14.51 -4.50
C PRO A 105 4.12 14.82 -5.78
N PRO A 106 3.57 15.62 -6.72
CA PRO A 106 4.24 15.94 -7.98
C PRO A 106 5.42 16.90 -7.81
N CYS A 107 5.48 17.66 -6.71
CA CYS A 107 6.55 18.60 -6.39
C CYS A 107 6.55 18.96 -4.90
N ASP A 108 7.63 19.60 -4.45
CA ASP A 108 7.75 20.09 -3.08
C ASP A 108 6.65 21.11 -2.74
N GLY A 109 6.09 20.98 -1.54
CA GLY A 109 4.99 21.83 -1.06
C GLY A 109 3.61 21.46 -1.63
N ALA A 110 3.51 20.47 -2.51
CA ALA A 110 2.23 19.88 -2.88
C ALA A 110 1.63 19.14 -1.69
N VAL A 111 0.35 19.38 -1.43
CA VAL A 111 -0.42 18.66 -0.40
C VAL A 111 -1.60 17.97 -1.06
N SER A 112 -1.94 16.77 -0.59
CA SER A 112 -3.15 16.11 -1.07
C SER A 112 -4.38 16.89 -0.62
N TYR A 113 -5.47 16.83 -1.39
CA TYR A 113 -6.71 17.49 -1.00
C TYR A 113 -7.19 17.00 0.37
N HIS A 114 -7.12 15.69 0.60
CA HIS A 114 -7.48 15.08 1.87
C HIS A 114 -6.63 15.59 3.05
N SER A 115 -5.31 15.66 2.90
CA SER A 115 -4.45 16.13 4.01
C SER A 115 -4.73 17.58 4.39
N HIS A 116 -5.20 18.40 3.45
CA HIS A 116 -5.51 19.81 3.71
C HIS A 116 -6.94 20.02 4.25
N PHE A 117 -7.95 19.38 3.66
CA PHE A 117 -9.37 19.63 3.99
C PHE A 117 -10.06 18.49 4.74
N GLY A 118 -9.38 17.36 4.91
CA GLY A 118 -9.95 16.15 5.49
C GLY A 118 -10.94 15.45 4.56
N ARG A 119 -11.80 14.63 5.18
CA ARG A 119 -12.79 13.82 4.46
C ARG A 119 -13.90 14.69 3.88
N THR A 120 -14.13 14.55 2.58
CA THR A 120 -15.19 15.26 1.85
C THR A 120 -16.12 14.27 1.17
N ALA A 121 -17.42 14.32 1.49
CA ALA A 121 -18.42 13.49 0.82
C ALA A 121 -18.63 13.98 -0.63
N GLY A 122 -18.70 13.04 -1.58
CA GLY A 122 -18.91 13.36 -3.00
C GLY A 122 -17.81 14.27 -3.56
N PHE A 123 -16.55 13.96 -3.28
CA PHE A 123 -15.38 14.72 -3.72
C PHE A 123 -15.45 15.06 -5.22
N SER A 124 -15.67 14.06 -6.07
CA SER A 124 -15.79 14.19 -7.53
C SER A 124 -17.08 14.88 -8.01
N SER A 125 -18.05 15.09 -7.11
CA SER A 125 -19.27 15.83 -7.44
C SER A 125 -19.17 17.33 -7.15
N ASN A 126 -18.17 17.71 -6.35
CA ASN A 126 -17.98 19.08 -5.89
C ASN A 126 -16.60 19.60 -6.33
N VAL A 127 -15.72 19.83 -5.36
CA VAL A 127 -14.37 20.39 -5.50
C VAL A 127 -13.46 19.58 -6.43
N GLY A 128 -13.62 18.25 -6.46
CA GLY A 128 -12.85 17.31 -7.25
C GLY A 128 -13.48 16.98 -8.61
N ARG A 129 -14.41 17.79 -9.13
CA ARG A 129 -15.17 17.51 -10.38
C ARG A 129 -14.32 17.05 -11.56
N ARG A 130 -13.11 17.59 -11.69
CA ARG A 130 -12.18 17.22 -12.76
C ARG A 130 -11.75 15.75 -12.74
N PHE A 131 -11.81 15.10 -11.58
CA PHE A 131 -11.44 13.69 -11.41
C PHE A 131 -12.64 12.74 -11.55
N ARG A 132 -13.83 13.25 -11.87
CA ARG A 132 -15.04 12.43 -12.04
C ARG A 132 -14.86 11.36 -13.11
N GLY A 133 -14.23 11.67 -14.24
CA GLY A 133 -13.99 10.68 -15.30
C GLY A 133 -13.15 9.50 -14.80
N ILE A 134 -12.14 9.77 -13.96
CA ILE A 134 -11.30 8.73 -13.36
C ILE A 134 -12.09 7.88 -12.38
N LEU A 135 -12.95 8.50 -11.56
CA LEU A 135 -13.86 7.77 -10.67
C LEU A 135 -14.75 6.81 -11.46
N GLU A 136 -15.42 7.31 -12.49
CA GLU A 136 -16.35 6.52 -13.32
C GLU A 136 -15.63 5.37 -14.04
N GLU A 137 -14.45 5.64 -14.62
CA GLU A 137 -13.61 4.63 -15.23
C GLU A 137 -13.26 3.50 -14.25
N HIS A 138 -12.78 3.84 -13.06
CA HIS A 138 -12.37 2.84 -12.06
C HIS A 138 -13.58 2.11 -11.46
N LEU A 139 -14.72 2.77 -11.25
CA LEU A 139 -15.95 2.09 -10.85
C LEU A 139 -16.40 1.07 -11.91
N ASN A 140 -16.21 1.36 -13.19
CA ASN A 140 -16.51 0.42 -14.26
C ASN A 140 -15.57 -0.80 -14.24
N LEU A 141 -14.28 -0.62 -13.96
CA LEU A 141 -13.33 -1.73 -13.77
C LEU A 141 -13.67 -2.62 -12.56
N LEU A 142 -14.30 -2.04 -11.54
CA LEU A 142 -14.73 -2.76 -10.33
C LEU A 142 -16.07 -3.48 -10.50
N ARG A 143 -16.78 -3.29 -11.61
CA ARG A 143 -18.12 -3.87 -11.82
C ARG A 143 -18.07 -5.39 -11.74
N TRP A 144 -19.03 -5.95 -11.01
CA TRP A 144 -19.31 -7.37 -11.11
C TRP A 144 -19.81 -7.70 -12.53
N PRO A 145 -19.42 -8.82 -13.15
CA PRO A 145 -19.77 -9.12 -14.53
C PRO A 145 -21.28 -9.14 -14.77
N GLU A 146 -21.72 -8.50 -15.86
CA GLU A 146 -23.12 -8.50 -16.26
C GLU A 146 -23.61 -9.92 -16.55
N GLY A 147 -24.89 -10.18 -16.28
CA GLY A 147 -25.49 -11.50 -16.45
C GLY A 147 -25.09 -12.54 -15.39
N THR A 148 -24.13 -12.22 -14.51
CA THR A 148 -23.73 -13.12 -13.41
C THR A 148 -24.52 -12.80 -12.15
N LYS A 149 -25.08 -13.83 -11.49
CA LYS A 149 -25.75 -13.67 -10.21
C LYS A 149 -24.75 -13.18 -9.16
N GLY A 150 -25.15 -12.18 -8.37
CA GLY A 150 -24.30 -11.68 -7.28
C GLY A 150 -24.01 -12.75 -6.24
N ASP A 151 -22.75 -12.81 -5.82
CA ASP A 151 -22.27 -13.70 -4.77
C ASP A 151 -22.07 -12.92 -3.46
N LYS A 152 -22.64 -13.42 -2.36
CA LYS A 152 -22.63 -12.71 -1.07
C LYS A 152 -21.24 -12.52 -0.47
N GLU A 153 -20.30 -13.39 -0.80
CA GLU A 153 -18.92 -13.34 -0.29
C GLU A 153 -18.01 -12.56 -1.25
N LEU A 154 -18.20 -12.72 -2.56
CA LEU A 154 -17.28 -12.17 -3.57
C LEU A 154 -17.71 -10.81 -4.14
N SER A 155 -18.97 -10.42 -3.94
CA SER A 155 -19.52 -9.17 -4.48
C SER A 155 -20.13 -8.28 -3.39
N VAL A 156 -20.24 -6.99 -3.69
CA VAL A 156 -20.83 -5.99 -2.80
C VAL A 156 -21.71 -5.03 -3.58
N LYS A 157 -22.86 -4.67 -3.03
CA LYS A 157 -23.76 -3.68 -3.61
C LYS A 157 -23.32 -2.29 -3.15
N GLY A 158 -22.94 -1.43 -4.09
CA GLY A 158 -22.57 -0.06 -3.77
C GLY A 158 -23.77 0.88 -3.70
N GLU A 159 -23.48 2.15 -3.39
CA GLU A 159 -24.44 3.20 -3.05
C GLU A 159 -25.39 3.56 -4.20
N GLY A 160 -24.99 3.29 -5.45
CA GLY A 160 -25.83 3.44 -6.66
C GLY A 160 -26.62 2.19 -7.05
N GLY A 161 -26.66 1.16 -6.20
CA GLY A 161 -27.40 -0.08 -6.44
C GLY A 161 -26.71 -1.09 -7.36
N HIS A 162 -25.63 -0.69 -8.02
CA HIS A 162 -24.79 -1.57 -8.80
C HIS A 162 -23.98 -2.53 -7.94
N LEU A 163 -23.57 -3.63 -8.57
CA LEU A 163 -22.77 -4.67 -7.94
C LEU A 163 -21.30 -4.53 -8.36
N TYR A 164 -20.41 -4.67 -7.39
CA TYR A 164 -18.95 -4.59 -7.58
C TYR A 164 -18.28 -5.84 -7.03
N HIS A 165 -17.07 -6.13 -7.52
CA HIS A 165 -16.16 -7.05 -6.86
C HIS A 165 -15.84 -6.53 -5.45
N TRP A 166 -15.99 -7.37 -4.43
CA TRP A 166 -15.68 -6.97 -3.06
C TRP A 166 -14.17 -7.00 -2.80
N ILE A 167 -13.50 -8.08 -3.23
CA ILE A 167 -12.04 -8.17 -3.33
C ILE A 167 -11.63 -7.80 -4.75
N LEU A 168 -10.62 -6.95 -4.89
CA LEU A 168 -10.11 -6.53 -6.19
C LEU A 168 -9.72 -7.73 -7.08
N PRO A 169 -10.15 -7.77 -8.35
CA PRO A 169 -9.75 -8.80 -9.30
C PRO A 169 -8.22 -8.96 -9.44
N SER A 170 -7.47 -7.86 -9.31
CA SER A 170 -6.00 -7.87 -9.36
C SER A 170 -5.36 -8.73 -8.27
N PHE A 171 -6.02 -8.94 -7.12
CA PHE A 171 -5.52 -9.85 -6.09
C PHE A 171 -5.57 -11.31 -6.55
N PHE A 172 -6.64 -11.74 -7.22
CA PHE A 172 -6.73 -13.09 -7.76
C PHE A 172 -5.81 -13.29 -8.98
N GLN A 173 -5.59 -12.24 -9.77
CA GLN A 173 -4.56 -12.25 -10.81
C GLN A 173 -3.17 -12.45 -10.20
N LEU A 174 -2.83 -11.72 -9.13
CA LEU A 174 -1.56 -11.92 -8.41
C LEU A 174 -1.37 -13.38 -7.97
N LEU A 175 -2.41 -14.03 -7.41
CA LEU A 175 -2.33 -15.44 -7.04
C LEU A 175 -2.07 -16.34 -8.25
N THR A 176 -2.73 -16.05 -9.37
CA THR A 176 -2.53 -16.77 -10.64
C THR A 176 -1.09 -16.63 -11.13
N ASP A 177 -0.55 -15.42 -11.13
CA ASP A 177 0.80 -15.12 -11.61
C ASP A 177 1.85 -15.80 -10.72
N LEU A 178 1.70 -15.74 -9.39
CA LEU A 178 2.63 -16.37 -8.45
C LEU A 178 2.69 -17.90 -8.62
N VAL A 179 1.56 -18.55 -8.91
CA VAL A 179 1.55 -19.99 -9.22
C VAL A 179 2.24 -20.24 -10.55
N GLN A 180 1.94 -19.48 -11.59
CA GLN A 180 2.52 -19.66 -12.91
C GLN A 180 4.04 -19.45 -12.92
N GLU A 181 4.55 -18.56 -12.06
CA GLU A 181 5.98 -18.36 -11.85
C GLU A 181 6.67 -19.52 -11.11
N GLY A 182 5.91 -20.51 -10.61
CA GLY A 182 6.43 -21.65 -9.85
C GLY A 182 7.11 -21.24 -8.54
N GLN A 183 6.75 -20.07 -8.00
CA GLN A 183 7.34 -19.56 -6.77
C GLN A 183 6.57 -20.10 -5.56
N GLU A 184 7.27 -20.65 -4.57
CA GLU A 184 6.63 -20.96 -3.30
C GLU A 184 6.29 -19.63 -2.59
N PHE A 185 5.03 -19.45 -2.19
CA PHE A 185 4.60 -18.23 -1.50
C PHE A 185 3.64 -18.48 -0.34
N ALA A 186 3.49 -17.46 0.51
CA ALA A 186 2.45 -17.36 1.53
C ALA A 186 1.87 -15.93 1.55
N ILE A 187 0.56 -15.83 1.72
CA ILE A 187 -0.13 -14.54 1.90
C ILE A 187 -0.53 -14.42 3.36
N VAL A 188 -0.14 -13.30 3.98
CA VAL A 188 -0.53 -12.94 5.35
C VAL A 188 -1.43 -11.72 5.27
N PHE A 189 -2.72 -11.91 5.49
CA PHE A 189 -3.67 -10.80 5.57
C PHE A 189 -3.50 -10.05 6.89
N ARG A 190 -3.40 -8.72 6.80
CA ARG A 190 -3.41 -7.81 7.95
C ARG A 190 -4.71 -7.00 7.91
N SER A 191 -5.43 -7.02 9.03
CA SER A 191 -6.70 -6.31 9.18
C SER A 191 -6.78 -5.72 10.59
N PHE A 192 -7.37 -4.53 10.70
CA PHE A 192 -7.78 -3.94 11.97
C PHE A 192 -9.30 -4.06 12.21
N GLY A 193 -10.07 -4.53 11.22
CA GLY A 193 -11.53 -4.62 11.24
C GLY A 193 -12.08 -6.05 11.17
N ASN A 194 -13.39 -6.15 11.03
CA ASN A 194 -14.15 -7.41 11.05
C ASN A 194 -14.26 -8.10 9.67
N ASP A 195 -13.54 -7.61 8.66
CA ASP A 195 -13.64 -8.12 7.28
C ASP A 195 -12.88 -9.44 7.07
N LEU A 196 -11.92 -9.77 7.95
CA LEU A 196 -11.03 -10.92 7.77
C LEU A 196 -11.76 -12.26 7.58
N PRO A 197 -12.80 -12.63 8.36
CA PRO A 197 -13.52 -13.89 8.15
C PRO A 197 -14.15 -13.99 6.75
N ARG A 198 -14.74 -12.89 6.26
CA ARG A 198 -15.36 -12.84 4.93
C ARG A 198 -14.29 -12.87 3.84
N VAL A 199 -13.14 -12.22 4.02
CA VAL A 199 -12.00 -12.31 3.08
C VAL A 199 -11.52 -13.75 2.97
N LEU A 200 -11.28 -14.43 4.09
CA LEU A 200 -10.82 -15.82 4.09
C LEU A 200 -11.83 -16.76 3.43
N SER A 201 -13.12 -16.57 3.71
CA SER A 201 -14.22 -17.30 3.06
C SER A 201 -14.23 -17.10 1.55
N ALA A 202 -14.22 -15.84 1.09
CA ALA A 202 -14.21 -15.48 -0.32
C ALA A 202 -12.99 -16.05 -1.06
N VAL A 203 -11.79 -15.89 -0.50
CA VAL A 203 -10.55 -16.41 -1.08
C VAL A 203 -10.54 -17.93 -1.11
N SER A 204 -10.99 -18.60 -0.03
CA SER A 204 -11.10 -20.05 0.01
C SER A 204 -12.00 -20.56 -1.12
N ARG A 205 -13.21 -20.03 -1.24
CA ARG A 205 -14.17 -20.42 -2.28
C ARG A 205 -13.63 -20.17 -3.69
N ALA A 206 -12.96 -19.05 -3.93
CA ALA A 206 -12.32 -18.80 -5.21
C ALA A 206 -11.24 -19.88 -5.54
N LEU A 207 -10.41 -20.23 -4.55
CA LEU A 207 -9.32 -21.20 -4.71
C LEU A 207 -9.74 -22.67 -4.69
N THR A 208 -10.90 -23.03 -4.15
CA THR A 208 -11.36 -24.43 -4.05
C THR A 208 -12.49 -24.75 -5.01
N GLU A 209 -13.43 -23.82 -5.20
CA GLU A 209 -14.66 -24.03 -5.97
C GLU A 209 -14.61 -23.33 -7.34
N GLY A 210 -13.67 -22.42 -7.57
CA GLY A 210 -13.65 -21.60 -8.78
C GLY A 210 -14.80 -20.60 -8.80
N ALA A 211 -15.27 -20.18 -7.62
CA ALA A 211 -16.48 -19.38 -7.47
C ALA A 211 -16.37 -17.94 -8.02
N HIS A 212 -15.15 -17.44 -8.29
CA HIS A 212 -14.97 -16.10 -8.83
C HIS A 212 -15.17 -16.11 -10.37
N PRO A 213 -16.11 -15.31 -10.92
CA PRO A 213 -16.50 -15.41 -12.32
C PRO A 213 -15.38 -15.08 -13.33
N LEU A 214 -14.45 -14.21 -12.95
CA LEU A 214 -13.28 -13.88 -13.77
C LEU A 214 -12.11 -14.86 -13.60
N PHE A 215 -12.14 -15.72 -12.58
CA PHE A 215 -11.06 -16.63 -12.24
C PHE A 215 -11.59 -18.06 -11.92
N PRO A 216 -12.36 -18.68 -12.83
CA PRO A 216 -12.96 -19.99 -12.59
C PRO A 216 -11.91 -21.12 -12.52
N ASP A 217 -10.73 -20.89 -13.10
CA ASP A 217 -9.67 -21.89 -13.21
C ASP A 217 -8.70 -21.91 -12.01
N LEU A 218 -8.86 -21.02 -11.01
CA LEU A 218 -8.02 -20.99 -9.81
C LEU A 218 -7.88 -22.36 -9.10
N PRO A 219 -8.91 -23.22 -9.00
CA PRO A 219 -8.75 -24.53 -8.39
C PRO A 219 -7.78 -25.46 -9.14
N LYS A 220 -7.57 -25.23 -10.44
CA LYS A 220 -6.65 -26.03 -11.28
C LYS A 220 -5.19 -25.63 -11.10
N LEU A 221 -4.94 -24.52 -10.40
CA LEU A 221 -3.60 -23.97 -10.14
C LEU A 221 -2.97 -24.52 -8.84
N LYS A 222 -3.64 -25.45 -8.16
CA LYS A 222 -3.10 -26.11 -6.95
C LYS A 222 -2.30 -27.36 -7.25
#